data_AF-A0A379SII9-F1
#
_entry.id   AF-A0A379SII9-F1
#
_cell.length_a   1.000
_cell.length_b   1.000
_cell.length_c   1.000
_cell.angle_alpha   90.00
_cell.angle_beta   90.00
_cell.angle_gamma   90.00
#
_symmetry.space_group_name_H-M   'P 1'
#
loop_
_entity.id
_entity.type
_entity.pdbx_description
1 polymer ?
#
loop_
_entity_poly.entity_id
_entity_poly.type
_entity_poly.pdbx_seq_one_letter_code
_entity_poly.pdbx_strand_id
1 'polypeptide(L)'
;MFDYGERGVDPLVPPAFTAQNSWLARQDSFSLYDYGFEIRLHRLCRQVLMFHHFPDELGEADTLVSRLLLEYDENPVLTQLSATRTLAYEGDGYRRAPVNNMMPPPPPPPMIGGNSSRPKSKWAIVEESKQIQALRYYSAQGYSVINKYLRGDDYPEIQAKETLLSRDYLSTNEPSDEEFKNAMSVYINDIVEGLSSLPETDHRVVYRA
;
A
#
# COMPACT_ATOMS: atom_id res chain seq x y z
N MET A 1 7.06 3.61 -10.41
CA MET A 1 8.35 3.00 -10.83
C MET A 1 8.67 1.83 -9.92
N PHE A 2 9.07 0.68 -10.47
CA PHE A 2 9.51 -0.49 -9.71
C PHE A 2 11.04 -0.59 -9.79
N ASP A 3 11.69 -0.64 -8.63
CA ASP A 3 13.15 -0.65 -8.51
C ASP A 3 13.60 -1.98 -7.91
N TYR A 4 14.66 -2.56 -8.48
CA TYR A 4 15.21 -3.88 -8.16
C TYR A 4 16.56 -3.77 -7.43
N GLY A 5 16.79 -2.65 -6.75
CA GLY A 5 17.95 -2.39 -5.89
C GLY A 5 19.02 -1.47 -6.49
N GLU A 6 18.83 -1.00 -7.73
CA GLU A 6 19.80 -0.13 -8.39
C GLU A 6 19.93 1.27 -7.78
N ARG A 7 18.89 1.75 -7.07
CA ARG A 7 18.90 3.05 -6.37
C ARG A 7 19.29 2.97 -4.90
N GLY A 8 19.65 1.77 -4.43
CA GLY A 8 19.94 1.51 -3.02
C GLY A 8 18.68 1.42 -2.16
N VAL A 9 18.84 0.77 -1.00
CA VAL A 9 17.74 0.44 -0.08
C VAL A 9 17.83 1.16 1.26
N ASP A 10 18.80 2.06 1.42
CA ASP A 10 18.92 2.87 2.64
C ASP A 10 17.66 3.74 2.80
N PRO A 11 16.88 3.58 3.90
CA PRO A 11 15.68 4.39 4.14
C PRO A 11 16.00 5.88 4.33
N LEU A 12 17.24 6.23 4.69
CA LEU A 12 17.66 7.60 4.95
C LEU A 12 18.06 8.37 3.68
N VAL A 13 18.34 7.66 2.59
CA VAL A 13 18.76 8.26 1.32
C VAL A 13 17.56 8.26 0.36
N PRO A 14 17.09 9.43 -0.11
CA PRO A 14 16.05 9.50 -1.13
C PRO A 14 16.58 8.91 -2.46
N PRO A 15 15.90 7.93 -3.07
CA PRO A 15 16.30 7.40 -4.36
C PRO A 15 16.08 8.44 -5.46
N ALA A 16 17.06 8.61 -6.34
CA ALA A 16 16.93 9.48 -7.51
C ALA A 16 16.03 8.85 -8.59
N PHE A 17 15.51 9.68 -9.49
CA PHE A 17 14.71 9.21 -10.62
C PHE A 17 15.51 8.28 -11.54
N THR A 18 16.69 8.72 -11.98
CA THR A 18 17.61 7.92 -12.79
C THR A 18 18.44 6.97 -11.91
N ALA A 19 18.51 5.69 -12.32
CA ALA A 19 19.33 4.69 -11.64
C ALA A 19 20.83 4.97 -11.82
N GLN A 20 21.60 4.81 -10.75
CA GLN A 20 23.06 4.94 -10.80
C GLN A 20 23.80 3.60 -10.89
N ASN A 21 23.17 2.50 -10.45
CA ASN A 21 23.79 1.18 -10.38
C ASN A 21 23.02 0.14 -11.21
N SER A 22 23.52 -1.09 -11.24
CA SER A 22 22.81 -2.24 -11.79
C SER A 22 21.87 -2.87 -10.77
N TRP A 23 20.85 -3.59 -11.23
CA TRP A 23 19.95 -4.36 -10.37
C TRP A 23 20.69 -5.41 -9.54
N LEU A 24 20.24 -5.61 -8.31
CA LEU A 24 20.78 -6.64 -7.44
C LEU A 24 20.35 -8.03 -7.94
N ALA A 25 21.19 -9.03 -7.72
CA ALA A 25 20.85 -10.43 -7.97
C ALA A 25 20.30 -11.05 -6.67
N ARG A 26 19.21 -11.82 -6.78
CA ARG A 26 18.68 -12.60 -5.65
C ARG A 26 19.53 -13.84 -5.37
N GLN A 27 19.58 -14.28 -4.12
CA GLN A 27 20.35 -15.47 -3.72
C GLN A 27 19.72 -16.78 -4.23
N ASP A 28 18.39 -16.81 -4.35
CA ASP A 28 17.58 -17.96 -4.74
C ASP A 28 17.04 -17.81 -6.17
N SER A 29 17.95 -17.74 -7.15
CA SER A 29 17.55 -17.62 -8.56
C SER A 29 16.98 -18.93 -9.09
N PHE A 30 15.86 -18.87 -9.81
CA PHE A 30 15.18 -20.04 -10.36
C PHE A 30 14.74 -19.83 -11.81
N SER A 31 14.38 -20.92 -12.49
CA SER A 31 13.90 -20.89 -13.87
C SER A 31 12.55 -21.59 -14.00
N LEU A 32 11.69 -21.06 -14.85
CA LEU A 32 10.44 -21.66 -15.28
C LEU A 32 10.60 -22.19 -16.72
N TYR A 33 9.96 -23.32 -17.03
CA TYR A 33 10.08 -24.00 -18.33
C TYR A 33 8.71 -24.31 -18.95
N ASP A 34 7.63 -23.72 -18.43
CA ASP A 34 6.24 -24.03 -18.82
C ASP A 34 5.96 -23.78 -20.31
N TYR A 35 6.79 -22.97 -20.97
CA TYR A 35 6.66 -22.61 -22.39
C TYR A 35 7.67 -23.31 -23.31
N GLY A 36 8.40 -24.32 -22.82
CA GLY A 36 9.37 -25.08 -23.62
C GLY A 36 10.71 -24.37 -23.85
N PHE A 37 10.94 -23.22 -23.21
CA PHE A 37 12.24 -22.53 -23.14
C PHE A 37 12.45 -21.96 -21.74
N GLU A 38 13.70 -21.60 -21.40
CA GLU A 38 14.06 -21.09 -20.07
C GLU A 38 13.56 -19.66 -19.85
N ILE A 39 12.82 -19.44 -18.76
CA ILE A 39 12.54 -18.11 -18.19
C ILE A 39 13.22 -18.03 -16.84
N ARG A 40 14.33 -17.27 -16.75
CA ARG A 40 15.16 -17.19 -15.54
C ARG A 40 14.87 -15.94 -14.72
N LEU A 41 14.54 -16.10 -13.43
CA LEU A 41 14.21 -15.02 -12.51
C LEU A 41 15.39 -14.76 -11.55
N HIS A 42 16.02 -13.60 -11.71
CA HIS A 42 17.21 -13.20 -10.95
C HIS A 42 17.00 -12.00 -10.03
N ARG A 43 15.81 -11.38 -10.05
CA ARG A 43 15.60 -10.05 -9.48
C ARG A 43 14.49 -10.07 -8.44
N LEU A 44 14.62 -9.19 -7.46
CA LEU A 44 13.63 -8.89 -6.44
C LEU A 44 13.34 -7.40 -6.48
N CYS A 45 12.08 -7.02 -6.58
CA CYS A 45 11.68 -5.64 -6.42
C CYS A 45 12.01 -5.22 -5.00
N ARG A 46 12.80 -4.17 -4.81
CA ARG A 46 13.22 -3.66 -3.49
C ARG A 46 12.36 -2.49 -3.04
N GLN A 47 11.81 -1.73 -3.99
CA GLN A 47 10.96 -0.59 -3.68
C GLN A 47 10.06 -0.19 -4.84
N VAL A 48 8.92 0.39 -4.51
CA VAL A 48 8.00 1.02 -5.45
C VAL A 48 8.00 2.52 -5.19
N LEU A 49 8.35 3.30 -6.21
CA LEU A 49 8.58 4.73 -6.11
C LEU A 49 7.56 5.48 -6.97
N MET A 50 7.07 6.60 -6.46
CA MET A 50 6.17 7.52 -7.15
C MET A 50 6.87 8.87 -7.29
N PHE A 51 7.03 9.31 -8.54
CA PHE A 51 7.59 10.61 -8.90
C PHE A 51 6.52 11.45 -9.58
N HIS A 52 6.53 12.74 -9.31
CA HIS A 52 5.81 13.76 -10.08
C HIS A 52 6.76 14.44 -11.06
N HIS A 53 6.23 14.84 -12.21
CA HIS A 53 6.96 15.59 -13.23
C HIS A 53 6.26 16.93 -13.49
N PHE A 54 6.57 17.93 -12.65
CA PHE A 54 5.98 19.27 -12.66
C PHE A 54 7.10 20.33 -12.59
N PRO A 55 7.95 20.44 -13.63
CA PRO A 55 9.14 21.28 -13.59
C PRO A 55 8.82 22.77 -13.40
N ASP A 56 7.70 23.25 -13.95
CA ASP A 56 7.32 24.65 -13.87
C ASP A 56 6.78 25.03 -12.49
N GLU A 57 6.07 24.11 -11.82
CA GLU A 57 5.45 24.32 -10.52
C GLU A 57 6.38 24.00 -9.33
N LEU A 58 7.24 23.00 -9.48
CA LEU A 58 8.10 22.49 -8.39
C LEU A 58 9.56 22.89 -8.53
N GLY A 59 9.98 23.42 -9.68
CA GLY A 59 11.36 23.84 -9.94
C GLY A 59 12.36 22.69 -10.09
N GLU A 60 11.90 21.44 -10.01
CA GLU A 60 12.67 20.23 -10.26
C GLU A 60 11.95 19.36 -11.30
N ALA A 61 12.72 18.72 -12.18
CA ALA A 61 12.15 17.87 -13.22
C ALA A 61 11.37 16.67 -12.64
N ASP A 62 11.95 15.96 -11.68
CA ASP A 62 11.36 14.76 -11.09
C ASP A 62 11.39 14.82 -9.57
N THR A 63 10.21 14.98 -8.95
CA THR A 63 10.08 15.07 -7.49
C THR A 63 9.58 13.74 -6.93
N LEU A 64 10.35 13.11 -6.04
CA LEU A 64 9.91 11.92 -5.33
C LEU A 64 8.81 12.28 -4.32
N VAL A 65 7.66 11.61 -4.40
CA VAL A 65 6.48 11.89 -3.55
C VAL A 65 6.27 10.78 -2.53
N SER A 66 6.35 9.53 -2.99
CA SER A 66 6.10 8.36 -2.16
C SER A 66 7.04 7.22 -2.50
N ARG A 67 7.42 6.48 -1.46
CA ARG A 67 8.32 5.32 -1.53
C ARG A 67 7.76 4.21 -0.66
N LEU A 68 7.48 3.07 -1.27
CA LEU A 68 7.20 1.81 -0.58
C LEU A 68 8.45 0.95 -0.62
N LEU A 69 9.11 0.77 0.52
CA LEU A 69 10.29 -0.08 0.68
C LEU A 69 9.85 -1.51 1.06
N LEU A 70 10.48 -2.51 0.44
CA LEU A 70 10.21 -3.93 0.65
C LEU A 70 11.45 -4.60 1.28
N GLU A 71 11.26 -5.20 2.45
CA GLU A 71 12.32 -5.89 3.19
C GLU A 71 12.15 -7.39 3.08
N TYR A 72 13.23 -8.09 2.75
CA TYR A 72 13.23 -9.52 2.49
C TYR A 72 14.13 -10.25 3.48
N ASP A 73 13.66 -11.41 3.93
CA ASP A 73 14.53 -12.43 4.52
C ASP A 73 15.11 -13.26 3.36
N GLU A 74 16.35 -12.97 2.99
CA GLU A 74 17.04 -13.57 1.85
C GLU A 74 17.93 -14.72 2.29
N ASN A 75 17.71 -15.88 1.68
CA ASN A 75 18.61 -17.01 1.79
C ASN A 75 18.67 -17.77 0.44
N PRO A 76 19.67 -18.65 0.23
CA PRO A 76 19.82 -19.36 -1.04
C PRO A 76 18.71 -20.36 -1.38
N VAL A 77 17.83 -20.71 -0.43
CA VAL A 77 16.75 -21.70 -0.61
C VAL A 77 15.47 -21.00 -1.06
N LEU A 78 15.02 -20.00 -0.32
CA LEU A 78 13.85 -19.18 -0.65
C LEU A 78 13.97 -17.79 -0.04
N THR A 79 13.59 -16.77 -0.80
CA THR A 79 13.46 -15.41 -0.30
C THR A 79 12.00 -15.12 0.07
N GLN A 80 11.75 -14.64 1.29
CA GLN A 80 10.42 -14.26 1.77
C GLN A 80 10.33 -12.76 2.02
N LEU A 81 9.22 -12.13 1.60
CA LEU A 81 8.92 -10.75 1.99
C LEU A 81 8.59 -10.70 3.49
N SER A 82 9.40 -9.96 4.25
CA SER A 82 9.34 -9.92 5.72
C SER A 82 8.65 -8.65 6.24
N ALA A 83 8.80 -7.52 5.56
CA ALA A 83 8.17 -6.26 5.95
C ALA A 83 8.02 -5.30 4.77
N THR A 84 7.15 -4.30 4.95
CA THR A 84 7.00 -3.18 4.03
C THR A 84 6.95 -1.86 4.81
N ARG A 85 7.47 -0.77 4.21
CA ARG A 85 7.48 0.56 4.84
C ARG A 85 7.14 1.64 3.82
N THR A 86 6.15 2.46 4.10
CA THR A 86 5.81 3.62 3.28
C THR A 86 6.47 4.89 3.83
N LEU A 87 7.17 5.62 2.97
CA LEU A 87 7.85 6.87 3.25
C LEU A 87 7.32 7.94 2.29
N ALA A 88 7.03 9.13 2.83
CA ALA A 88 6.62 10.30 2.05
C ALA A 88 7.70 11.39 2.14
N TYR A 89 7.85 12.16 1.05
CA TYR A 89 8.83 13.24 0.95
C TYR A 89 8.11 14.56 0.65
N GLU A 90 8.37 15.59 1.45
CA GLU A 90 7.93 16.98 1.24
C GLU A 90 9.18 17.88 1.12
N GLY A 91 9.10 18.96 0.33
CA GLY A 91 10.22 19.73 -0.22
C GLY A 91 11.20 20.44 0.73
N ASP A 92 11.05 20.30 2.05
CA ASP A 92 11.92 20.93 3.06
C ASP A 92 12.81 19.92 3.82
N GLY A 93 13.02 18.71 3.28
CA GLY A 93 13.76 17.64 3.98
C GLY A 93 13.04 17.12 5.22
N TYR A 94 11.77 17.50 5.41
CA TYR A 94 10.93 17.05 6.50
C TYR A 94 10.41 15.64 6.19
N ARG A 95 11.04 14.64 6.80
CA ARG A 95 10.55 13.26 6.79
C ARG A 95 9.30 13.17 7.65
N ARG A 96 8.12 13.10 7.05
CA ARG A 96 6.95 12.60 7.78
C ARG A 96 7.08 11.08 7.88
N ALA A 97 7.33 10.58 9.09
CA ALA A 97 6.93 9.23 9.44
C ALA A 97 5.42 9.09 9.12
N PRO A 98 4.95 7.90 8.70
CA PRO A 98 3.56 7.74 8.29
C PRO A 98 2.62 8.32 9.34
N VAL A 99 1.76 9.21 8.87
CA VAL A 99 0.75 9.89 9.67
C VAL A 99 -0.24 8.84 10.15
N ASN A 100 -0.11 8.38 11.39
CA ASN A 100 -1.30 7.92 12.10
C ASN A 100 -2.11 9.18 12.45
N ASN A 101 -3.34 9.22 11.92
CA ASN A 101 -4.34 10.29 12.09
C ASN A 101 -4.25 11.06 13.42
N MET A 102 -3.91 12.37 13.36
CA MET A 102 -4.50 13.43 14.19
C MET A 102 -3.99 14.83 13.74
N MET A 103 -4.86 15.86 13.88
CA MET A 103 -4.60 17.28 13.56
C MET A 103 -3.31 17.83 14.19
N PRO A 104 -2.65 18.84 13.58
CA PRO A 104 -1.42 19.42 14.14
C PRO A 104 -1.73 20.17 15.47
N PRO A 105 -0.96 19.95 16.55
CA PRO A 105 -1.02 20.82 17.72
C PRO A 105 -0.40 22.20 17.40
N PRO A 106 -0.82 23.28 18.09
CA PRO A 106 -0.24 24.60 17.87
C PRO A 106 1.27 24.60 18.23
N PRO A 107 2.10 25.40 17.54
CA PRO A 107 3.54 25.39 17.75
C PRO A 107 3.90 25.81 19.19
N PRO A 108 4.76 25.05 19.90
CA PRO A 108 5.30 25.51 21.18
C PRO A 108 6.38 26.59 20.96
N PRO A 109 6.51 27.56 21.88
CA PRO A 109 7.52 28.60 21.79
C PRO A 109 8.94 28.01 21.87
N PRO A 110 9.93 28.61 21.17
CA PRO A 110 11.28 28.06 21.12
C PRO A 110 11.95 28.22 22.48
N MET A 111 12.26 27.10 23.15
CA MET A 111 13.11 27.08 24.33
C MET A 111 14.43 26.36 24.02
N ILE A 112 15.51 27.08 24.30
CA ILE A 112 16.91 26.73 24.10
C ILE A 112 17.37 25.75 25.18
N GLY A 113 18.01 24.65 24.75
CA GLY A 113 18.95 23.87 25.55
C GLY A 113 18.39 22.63 26.26
N GLY A 114 19.05 21.48 26.06
CA GLY A 114 18.91 20.32 26.95
C GLY A 114 19.13 18.95 26.28
N ASN A 115 20.27 18.33 26.56
CA ASN A 115 20.56 16.92 26.27
C ASN A 115 19.44 16.01 26.77
N SER A 116 18.91 15.10 25.94
CA SER A 116 18.13 13.96 26.42
C SER A 116 18.21 12.75 25.48
N SER A 117 18.60 11.61 26.08
CA SER A 117 18.44 10.27 25.50
C SER A 117 16.95 10.01 25.32
N ARG A 118 16.49 9.90 24.06
CA ARG A 118 15.06 9.68 23.78
C ARG A 118 14.73 8.19 23.88
N PRO A 119 13.65 7.80 24.58
CA PRO A 119 13.24 6.40 24.66
C PRO A 119 12.76 5.91 23.29
N LYS A 120 13.15 4.69 22.92
CA LYS A 120 12.74 4.04 21.67
C LYS A 120 11.21 3.88 21.66
N SER A 121 10.57 4.37 20.60
CA SER A 121 9.13 4.26 20.36
C SER A 121 8.67 2.81 20.48
N LYS A 122 7.67 2.56 21.33
CA LYS A 122 6.95 1.27 21.39
C LYS A 122 6.08 1.16 20.14
N TRP A 123 6.21 0.05 19.42
CA TRP A 123 5.31 -0.31 18.33
C TRP A 123 3.86 -0.37 18.83
N ALA A 124 2.97 0.36 18.17
CA ALA A 124 1.53 0.25 18.37
C ALA A 124 0.98 -0.72 17.32
N ILE A 125 0.33 -1.79 17.79
CA ILE A 125 -0.56 -2.58 16.95
C ILE A 125 -1.79 -1.69 16.72
N VAL A 126 -1.99 -1.25 15.49
CA VAL A 126 -3.22 -0.55 15.10
C VAL A 126 -4.20 -1.63 14.69
N GLU A 127 -5.21 -1.87 15.51
CA GLU A 127 -6.39 -2.62 15.08
C GLU A 127 -7.11 -1.76 14.04
N GLU A 128 -6.92 -2.07 12.75
CA GLU A 128 -7.67 -1.41 11.68
C GLU A 128 -9.16 -1.74 11.83
N SER A 129 -10.02 -0.71 11.78
CA SER A 129 -11.46 -0.92 11.86
C SER A 129 -11.96 -1.76 10.67
N LYS A 130 -13.02 -2.55 10.88
CA LYS A 130 -13.61 -3.39 9.82
C LYS A 130 -14.01 -2.57 8.59
N GLN A 131 -14.45 -1.33 8.79
CA GLN A 131 -14.83 -0.39 7.74
C GLN A 131 -13.63 -0.01 6.85
N ILE A 132 -12.45 0.26 7.43
CA ILE A 132 -11.24 0.59 6.68
C ILE A 132 -10.77 -0.62 5.87
N GLN A 133 -10.80 -1.81 6.47
CA GLN A 133 -10.45 -3.05 5.78
C GLN A 133 -11.40 -3.33 4.61
N ALA A 134 -12.71 -3.10 4.80
CA ALA A 134 -13.71 -3.26 3.76
C ALA A 134 -13.52 -2.26 2.59
N LEU A 135 -13.21 -0.98 2.87
CA LEU A 135 -12.95 0.02 1.84
C LEU A 135 -11.73 -0.29 0.98
N ARG A 136 -10.61 -0.66 1.62
CA ARG A 136 -9.37 -0.98 0.91
C ARG A 136 -9.65 -2.05 -0.16
N TYR A 137 -10.44 -3.06 0.18
CA TYR A 137 -10.74 -4.15 -0.74
C TYR A 137 -11.78 -3.79 -1.79
N TYR A 138 -12.81 -3.00 -1.42
CA TYR A 138 -13.74 -2.43 -2.39
C TYR A 138 -13.00 -1.69 -3.51
N SER A 139 -12.02 -0.85 -3.16
CA SER A 139 -11.25 -0.05 -4.13
C SER A 139 -10.30 -0.86 -5.04
N ALA A 140 -9.94 -2.09 -4.67
CA ALA A 140 -8.97 -2.91 -5.40
C ALA A 140 -9.63 -4.00 -6.26
N GLN A 141 -10.33 -4.95 -5.64
CA GLN A 141 -10.88 -6.13 -6.31
C GLN A 141 -12.40 -6.26 -6.12
N GLY A 142 -12.97 -5.64 -5.09
CA GLY A 142 -14.38 -5.77 -4.72
C GLY A 142 -15.34 -4.89 -5.54
N TYR A 143 -14.85 -3.83 -6.19
CA TYR A 143 -15.70 -2.85 -6.89
C TYR A 143 -16.60 -3.49 -7.94
N SER A 144 -16.04 -4.32 -8.82
CA SER A 144 -16.79 -4.95 -9.91
C SER A 144 -17.80 -5.97 -9.40
N VAL A 145 -17.40 -6.79 -8.41
CA VAL A 145 -18.23 -7.84 -7.81
C VAL A 145 -19.43 -7.25 -7.09
N ILE A 146 -19.21 -6.27 -6.20
CA ILE A 146 -20.28 -5.65 -5.42
C ILE A 146 -21.23 -4.85 -6.32
N ASN A 147 -20.72 -4.08 -7.28
CA ASN A 147 -21.59 -3.29 -8.16
C ASN A 147 -22.47 -4.17 -9.04
N LYS A 148 -21.95 -5.29 -9.53
CA LYS A 148 -22.75 -6.26 -10.28
C LYS A 148 -23.79 -6.94 -9.40
N TYR A 149 -23.41 -7.37 -8.20
CA TYR A 149 -24.34 -7.90 -7.20
C TYR A 149 -25.50 -6.94 -6.91
N LEU A 150 -25.19 -5.65 -6.63
CA LEU A 150 -26.18 -4.62 -6.36
C LEU A 150 -27.10 -4.32 -7.54
N ARG A 151 -26.63 -4.51 -8.77
CA ARG A 151 -27.41 -4.32 -10.00
C ARG A 151 -28.22 -5.55 -10.42
N GLY A 152 -28.01 -6.68 -9.75
CA GLY A 152 -28.58 -7.97 -10.17
C GLY A 152 -27.97 -8.50 -11.47
N ASP A 153 -26.77 -8.02 -11.83
CA ASP A 153 -26.00 -8.50 -12.99
C ASP A 153 -25.26 -9.79 -12.65
N ASP A 154 -24.79 -10.52 -13.66
CA ASP A 154 -23.95 -11.70 -13.46
C ASP A 154 -22.56 -11.33 -12.88
N TYR A 155 -22.21 -11.96 -11.77
CA TYR A 155 -20.97 -11.75 -11.02
C TYR A 155 -20.33 -13.09 -10.64
N PRO A 156 -18.99 -13.14 -10.53
CA PRO A 156 -18.30 -14.35 -10.11
C PRO A 156 -18.56 -14.63 -8.63
N GLU A 157 -19.54 -15.50 -8.34
CA GLU A 157 -19.97 -15.84 -6.98
C GLU A 157 -18.84 -16.42 -6.12
N ILE A 158 -17.93 -17.19 -6.73
CA ILE A 158 -16.73 -17.73 -6.05
C ILE A 158 -15.87 -16.59 -5.50
N GLN A 159 -15.61 -15.54 -6.30
CA GLN A 159 -14.81 -14.39 -5.86
C GLN A 159 -15.51 -13.61 -4.74
N ALA A 160 -16.84 -13.56 -4.76
CA ALA A 160 -17.62 -12.94 -3.70
C ALA A 160 -17.51 -13.72 -2.39
N LYS A 161 -17.61 -15.06 -2.44
CA LYS A 161 -17.46 -15.94 -1.27
C LYS A 161 -16.06 -15.86 -0.67
N GLU A 162 -15.02 -16.00 -1.49
CA GLU A 162 -13.61 -15.84 -1.07
C GLU A 162 -13.35 -14.46 -0.44
N THR A 163 -14.01 -13.44 -1.00
CA THR A 163 -13.98 -12.09 -0.49
C THR A 163 -14.53 -12.02 0.94
N LEU A 164 -15.73 -12.53 1.16
CA LEU A 164 -16.35 -12.45 2.48
C LEU A 164 -15.64 -13.34 3.52
N LEU A 165 -15.09 -14.48 3.09
CA LEU A 165 -14.36 -15.41 3.95
C LEU A 165 -13.06 -14.84 4.49
N SER A 166 -12.24 -14.25 3.62
CA SER A 166 -10.93 -13.72 4.01
C SER A 166 -11.01 -12.50 4.95
N ARG A 167 -12.21 -12.02 5.27
CA ARG A 167 -12.48 -10.87 6.13
C ARG A 167 -13.50 -11.18 7.22
N ASP A 168 -13.70 -12.46 7.50
CA ASP A 168 -14.54 -12.95 8.59
C ASP A 168 -16.00 -12.46 8.53
N TYR A 169 -16.52 -12.21 7.32
CA TYR A 169 -17.95 -12.01 7.09
C TYR A 169 -18.68 -13.33 6.85
N LEU A 170 -17.94 -14.35 6.39
CA LEU A 170 -18.38 -15.74 6.31
C LEU A 170 -17.48 -16.63 7.16
N SER A 171 -18.08 -17.68 7.73
CA SER A 171 -17.39 -18.69 8.52
C SER A 171 -17.08 -19.97 7.73
N THR A 172 -17.69 -20.16 6.56
CA THR A 172 -17.58 -21.38 5.75
C THR A 172 -17.55 -21.11 4.25
N ASN A 173 -16.89 -21.99 3.48
CA ASN A 173 -16.80 -21.87 2.02
C ASN A 173 -18.09 -22.24 1.28
N GLU A 174 -19.03 -22.86 1.99
CA GLU A 174 -20.33 -23.29 1.47
C GLU A 174 -21.45 -22.70 2.32
N PRO A 175 -21.63 -21.36 2.32
CA PRO A 175 -22.73 -20.74 3.04
C PRO A 175 -24.06 -21.04 2.36
N SER A 176 -25.13 -21.07 3.13
CA SER A 176 -26.49 -21.00 2.58
C SER A 176 -26.73 -19.67 1.85
N ASP A 177 -27.70 -19.63 0.95
CA ASP A 177 -28.06 -18.40 0.22
C ASP A 177 -28.41 -17.24 1.17
N GLU A 178 -29.00 -17.56 2.31
CA GLU A 178 -29.41 -16.57 3.31
C GLU A 178 -28.22 -16.04 4.11
N GLU A 179 -27.28 -16.91 4.49
CA GLU A 179 -26.01 -16.52 5.12
C GLU A 179 -25.16 -15.66 4.19
N PHE A 180 -25.08 -16.03 2.91
CA PHE A 180 -24.35 -15.26 1.90
C PHE A 180 -24.96 -13.87 1.71
N LYS A 181 -26.29 -13.76 1.58
CA LYS A 181 -26.99 -12.48 1.45
C LYS A 181 -26.78 -11.59 2.68
N ASN A 182 -26.84 -12.18 3.88
CA ASN A 182 -26.60 -11.45 5.13
C ASN A 182 -25.16 -10.94 5.20
N ALA A 183 -24.18 -11.81 4.94
CA ALA A 183 -22.76 -11.44 4.93
C ALA A 183 -22.46 -10.33 3.91
N MET A 184 -23.05 -10.41 2.72
CA MET A 184 -22.93 -9.37 1.70
C MET A 184 -23.55 -8.05 2.17
N SER A 185 -24.72 -8.08 2.82
CA SER A 185 -25.35 -6.89 3.39
C SER A 185 -24.48 -6.23 4.45
N VAL A 186 -23.88 -7.01 5.36
CA VAL A 186 -23.01 -6.47 6.42
C VAL A 186 -21.75 -5.86 5.80
N TYR A 187 -21.13 -6.55 4.84
CA TYR A 187 -19.94 -6.04 4.13
C TYR A 187 -20.22 -4.73 3.39
N ILE A 188 -21.37 -4.63 2.70
CA ILE A 188 -21.78 -3.40 2.01
C ILE A 188 -22.01 -2.26 3.02
N ASN A 189 -22.63 -2.53 4.16
CA ASN A 189 -22.83 -1.52 5.21
C ASN A 189 -21.50 -0.98 5.75
N ASP A 190 -20.53 -1.85 6.00
CA ASP A 190 -19.19 -1.44 6.45
C ASP A 190 -18.47 -0.59 5.38
N ILE A 191 -18.67 -0.89 4.09
CA ILE A 191 -18.16 -0.06 2.99
C ILE A 191 -18.84 1.31 2.98
N VAL A 192 -20.17 1.36 3.13
CA VAL A 192 -20.92 2.63 3.14
C VAL A 192 -20.51 3.49 4.33
N GLU A 193 -20.37 2.89 5.51
CA GLU A 193 -19.94 3.59 6.72
C GLU A 193 -18.51 4.13 6.55
N GLY A 194 -17.60 3.30 6.06
CA GLY A 194 -16.24 3.74 5.86
C GLY A 194 -16.11 4.79 4.75
N LEU A 195 -16.90 4.74 3.68
CA LEU A 195 -16.96 5.79 2.65
C LEU A 195 -17.47 7.10 3.22
N SER A 196 -18.46 7.02 4.12
CA SER A 196 -19.03 8.18 4.81
C SER A 196 -18.07 8.79 5.84
N SER A 197 -17.11 8.00 6.34
CA SER A 197 -16.05 8.46 7.24
C SER A 197 -14.88 9.15 6.51
N LEU A 198 -14.78 9.00 5.18
CA LEU A 198 -13.75 9.66 4.40
C LEU A 198 -14.05 11.16 4.29
N PRO A 199 -13.03 12.03 4.31
CA PRO A 199 -13.22 13.45 4.05
C PRO A 199 -13.80 13.66 2.65
N GLU A 200 -14.74 14.59 2.49
CA GLU A 200 -15.21 15.00 1.17
C GLU A 200 -14.02 15.49 0.33
N THR A 201 -13.71 14.76 -0.73
CA THR A 201 -12.77 15.22 -1.75
C THR A 201 -13.40 16.35 -2.56
N ASP A 202 -12.72 17.49 -2.61
CA ASP A 202 -13.05 18.59 -3.53
C ASP A 202 -12.86 18.13 -4.99
N HIS A 203 -13.96 17.76 -5.64
CA HIS A 203 -14.03 17.28 -7.02
C HIS A 203 -13.88 18.41 -8.05
N ARG A 204 -13.55 19.64 -7.62
CA ARG A 204 -13.17 20.74 -8.52
C ARG A 204 -11.80 20.57 -9.15
N VAL A 205 -10.96 19.68 -8.63
CA VAL A 205 -9.68 19.33 -9.26
C VAL A 205 -9.93 18.30 -10.36
N VAL A 206 -10.33 18.79 -11.54
CA VAL A 206 -10.33 17.99 -12.76
C VAL A 206 -8.88 17.92 -13.25
N TYR A 207 -8.22 16.78 -13.08
CA TYR A 207 -7.03 16.47 -13.86
C TYR A 207 -7.46 16.30 -15.31
N ARG A 208 -7.41 17.38 -16.10
CA ARG A 208 -7.46 17.26 -17.56
C ARG A 208 -6.10 16.71 -18.00
N ALA A 209 -6.17 15.59 -18.73
CA ALA A 209 -5.05 14.92 -19.38
C ALA A 209 -4.41 15.80 -20.45
#